data_AF-A0A8J9ZYP4-F1
#
_entry.id   AF-A0A8J9ZYP4-F1
#
_cell.length_a   1.000
_cell.length_b   1.000
_cell.length_c   1.000
_cell.angle_alpha   90.00
_cell.angle_beta   90.00
_cell.angle_gamma   90.00
#
_symmetry.space_group_name_H-M   'P 1'
#
loop_
_entity.id
_entity.type
_entity.pdbx_description
1 polymer ?
#
loop_
_entity_poly.entity_id
_entity_poly.type
_entity_poly.pdbx_seq_one_letter_code
_entity_poly.pdbx_strand_id
1 'polypeptide(L)'
;MFQGGVNFLYHGILDFDEKSPRVHLEMEKGDTVFFHPLLIHGSGMNRTQGFRKAISGHYYQTDSTIIDVTGTVQEKGQKETVEMLLKTKLGKDHPFSKMSQKELAIIITKGRSRVVRGKPDGLQY
;
A
#
# COMPACT_ATOMS: atom_id res chain seq x y z
N MET A 1 -14.16 -10.60 13.57
CA MET A 1 -14.02 -10.24 12.14
C MET A 1 -15.25 -9.44 11.73
N PHE A 2 -15.10 -8.42 10.89
CA PHE A 2 -16.23 -7.62 10.39
C PHE A 2 -17.04 -8.49 9.42
N GLN A 3 -18.23 -8.95 9.82
CA GLN A 3 -19.15 -9.69 8.96
C GLN A 3 -19.84 -8.71 8.00
N GLY A 4 -19.37 -8.61 6.76
CA GLY A 4 -20.07 -7.89 5.69
C GLY A 4 -19.25 -6.84 4.94
N GLY A 5 -18.00 -6.59 5.31
CA GLY A 5 -17.12 -5.63 4.63
C GLY A 5 -15.74 -6.22 4.41
N VAL A 6 -15.59 -7.07 3.40
CA VAL A 6 -14.27 -7.53 2.99
C VAL A 6 -13.57 -6.33 2.35
N ASN A 7 -12.55 -5.80 3.03
CA ASN A 7 -11.72 -4.74 2.46
C ASN A 7 -11.02 -5.33 1.22
N PHE A 8 -11.32 -4.78 0.04
CA PHE A 8 -10.99 -5.36 -1.27
C PHE A 8 -9.48 -5.63 -1.45
N LEU A 9 -8.61 -4.89 -0.75
CA LEU A 9 -7.15 -5.06 -0.77
C LEU A 9 -6.59 -5.66 0.54
N TYR A 10 -7.41 -6.39 1.29
CA TYR A 10 -6.93 -7.06 2.49
C TYR A 10 -6.14 -8.32 2.14
N HIS A 11 -4.82 -8.24 2.27
CA HIS A 11 -3.91 -9.38 2.20
C HIS A 11 -3.33 -9.65 3.59
N GLY A 12 -3.30 -10.91 4.00
CA GLY A 12 -2.72 -11.34 5.26
C GLY A 12 -1.71 -12.46 5.07
N ILE A 13 -0.77 -12.57 6.01
CA ILE A 13 0.15 -13.70 6.13
C ILE A 13 -0.61 -14.78 6.92
N LEU A 14 -0.81 -15.95 6.32
CA LEU A 14 -1.63 -17.03 6.91
C LEU A 14 -0.78 -18.02 7.72
N ASP A 15 0.50 -18.13 7.40
CA ASP A 15 1.47 -19.08 7.92
C ASP A 15 2.47 -18.42 8.89
N PHE A 16 2.02 -17.42 9.63
CA PHE A 16 2.84 -16.72 10.61
C PHE A 16 2.95 -17.50 11.93
N ASP A 17 4.14 -17.53 12.55
CA ASP A 17 4.32 -18.09 13.89
C ASP A 17 3.68 -17.18 14.95
N GLU A 18 2.55 -17.61 15.51
CA GLU A 18 1.81 -16.88 16.54
C GLU A 18 2.62 -16.60 17.81
N LYS A 19 3.70 -17.37 18.06
CA LYS A 19 4.62 -17.19 19.19
C LYS A 19 5.69 -16.14 18.95
N SER A 20 5.81 -15.64 17.71
CA SER A 20 6.75 -14.56 17.38
C SER A 20 6.53 -13.38 18.34
N PRO A 21 7.60 -12.81 18.92
CA PRO A 21 7.47 -11.71 19.85
C PRO A 21 6.80 -10.51 19.15
N ARG A 22 5.82 -9.93 19.83
CA ARG A 22 5.09 -8.75 19.36
C ARG A 22 5.32 -7.59 20.32
N VAL A 23 5.45 -6.41 19.76
CA VAL A 23 5.51 -5.16 20.52
C VAL A 23 4.22 -4.38 20.26
N HIS A 24 3.53 -4.03 21.33
CA HIS A 24 2.39 -3.11 21.26
C HIS A 24 2.90 -1.69 21.41
N LEU A 25 2.74 -0.90 20.35
CA LEU A 25 3.20 0.49 20.32
C LEU A 25 2.06 1.41 20.77
N GLU A 26 2.03 1.73 22.06
CA GLU A 26 1.19 2.80 22.60
C GLU A 26 1.82 4.15 22.26
N MET A 27 1.01 5.09 21.77
CA MET A 27 1.44 6.37 21.24
C MET A 27 0.51 7.48 21.72
N GLU A 28 1.07 8.59 22.17
CA GLU A 28 0.35 9.80 22.50
C GLU A 28 0.07 10.65 21.25
N LYS A 29 -0.82 11.63 21.39
CA LYS A 29 -1.14 12.55 20.29
C LYS A 29 0.12 13.33 19.86
N GLY A 30 0.54 13.11 18.61
CA GLY A 30 1.68 13.79 18.01
C GLY A 30 2.92 12.89 17.89
N ASP A 31 2.93 11.74 18.57
CA ASP A 31 3.99 10.75 18.41
C ASP A 31 4.01 10.22 16.97
N THR A 32 5.21 9.88 16.50
CA THR A 32 5.43 9.37 15.15
C THR A 32 6.31 8.12 15.20
N VAL A 33 5.90 7.09 14.46
CA VAL A 33 6.69 5.87 14.29
C VAL A 33 7.17 5.77 12.85
N PHE A 34 8.45 5.43 12.69
CA PHE A 34 9.04 5.05 11.40
C PHE A 34 9.33 3.56 11.43
N PHE A 35 8.97 2.86 10.36
CA PHE A 35 9.28 1.44 10.23
C PHE A 35 9.53 1.05 8.77
N HIS A 36 10.28 -0.05 8.60
CA HIS A 36 10.65 -0.58 7.29
C HIS A 36 9.43 -1.23 6.60
N PRO A 37 9.26 -1.13 5.26
CA PRO A 37 8.10 -1.69 4.55
C PRO A 37 7.93 -3.22 4.68
N LEU A 38 9.00 -3.93 5.04
CA LEU A 38 8.96 -5.38 5.28
C LEU A 38 8.65 -5.76 6.74
N LEU A 39 8.50 -4.79 7.65
CA LEU A 39 8.08 -5.09 9.02
C LEU A 39 6.66 -5.64 9.00
N ILE A 40 6.48 -6.87 9.50
CA ILE A 40 5.15 -7.45 9.71
C ILE A 40 4.47 -6.64 10.81
N HIS A 41 3.38 -5.95 10.46
CA HIS A 41 2.65 -5.09 11.37
C HIS A 41 1.15 -5.19 11.11
N GLY A 42 0.36 -4.82 12.12
CA GLY A 42 -1.09 -4.87 12.07
C GLY A 42 -1.71 -4.08 13.20
N SER A 43 -3.02 -3.87 13.12
CA SER A 43 -3.79 -3.18 14.15
C SER A 43 -4.50 -4.17 15.06
N GLY A 44 -4.34 -4.01 16.38
CA GLY A 44 -5.20 -4.67 17.35
C GLY A 44 -6.65 -4.19 17.26
N MET A 45 -7.58 -5.00 17.79
CA MET A 45 -9.00 -4.68 17.88
C MET A 45 -9.23 -3.42 18.72
N ASN A 46 -9.95 -2.43 18.18
CA ASN A 46 -10.42 -1.31 18.99
C ASN A 46 -11.60 -1.77 19.86
N ARG A 47 -11.38 -1.83 21.18
CA ARG A 47 -12.38 -2.28 22.17
C ARG A 47 -13.20 -1.14 22.78
N THR A 48 -12.98 0.09 22.34
CA THR A 48 -13.70 1.28 22.82
C THR A 48 -14.88 1.62 21.92
N GLN A 49 -15.79 2.47 22.39
CA GLN A 49 -16.89 3.02 21.57
C GLN A 49 -16.44 4.18 20.65
N GLY A 50 -15.21 4.67 20.81
CA GLY A 50 -14.67 5.78 20.02
C GLY A 50 -13.98 5.30 18.74
N PHE A 51 -13.84 6.20 17.75
CA PHE A 51 -13.06 5.94 16.54
C PHE A 51 -11.58 6.21 16.76
N ARG A 52 -10.71 5.27 16.38
CA ARG A 52 -9.25 5.44 16.39
C ARG A 52 -8.78 6.07 15.08
N LYS A 53 -8.14 7.23 15.14
CA LYS A 53 -7.63 7.97 13.96
C LYS A 53 -6.10 7.92 13.91
N ALA A 54 -5.55 7.75 12.72
CA ALA A 54 -4.12 7.85 12.42
C ALA A 54 -3.92 8.40 11.00
N ILE A 55 -2.78 9.01 10.74
CA ILE A 55 -2.34 9.42 9.40
C ILE A 55 -1.01 8.72 9.10
N SER A 56 -0.84 8.26 7.87
CA SER A 56 0.38 7.61 7.42
C SER A 56 0.77 8.05 6.02
N GLY A 57 2.06 7.94 5.72
CA GLY A 57 2.63 8.17 4.41
C GLY A 57 3.79 7.20 4.19
N HIS A 58 4.04 6.84 2.93
CA HIS A 58 5.20 6.04 2.54
C HIS A 58 6.15 6.94 1.76
N TYR A 59 7.40 6.98 2.19
CA TYR A 59 8.48 7.71 1.52
C TYR A 59 9.41 6.72 0.85
N TYR A 60 9.94 7.11 -0.30
CA TYR A 60 10.94 6.34 -1.04
C TYR A 60 11.92 7.31 -1.70
N GLN A 61 13.12 6.82 -2.04
CA GLN A 61 14.16 7.68 -2.62
C GLN A 61 13.87 7.98 -4.09
N THR A 62 14.29 9.15 -4.58
CA THR A 62 14.02 9.57 -5.97
C THR A 62 14.69 8.67 -7.02
N ASP A 63 15.76 7.98 -6.65
CA ASP A 63 16.49 7.00 -7.47
C ASP A 63 15.93 5.57 -7.38
N SER A 64 14.80 5.37 -6.68
CA SER A 64 14.13 4.05 -6.62
C SER A 64 13.55 3.67 -7.98
N THR A 65 13.60 2.36 -8.28
CA THR A 65 13.09 1.80 -9.52
C THR A 65 11.77 1.07 -9.34
N ILE A 66 10.92 1.12 -10.37
CA ILE A 66 9.69 0.33 -10.41
C ILE A 66 10.00 -1.03 -11.02
N ILE A 67 9.85 -2.09 -10.22
CA ILE A 67 10.10 -3.46 -10.66
C ILE A 67 8.88 -4.08 -11.33
N ASP A 68 9.11 -4.98 -12.28
CA ASP A 68 8.08 -5.89 -12.78
C ASP A 68 7.83 -6.97 -11.73
N VAL A 69 6.57 -7.13 -11.34
CA VAL A 69 6.14 -8.11 -10.32
C VAL A 69 5.45 -9.32 -10.95
N THR A 70 5.44 -9.45 -12.27
CA THR A 70 4.87 -10.61 -12.98
C THR A 70 5.52 -11.90 -12.51
N GLY A 71 4.71 -12.90 -12.14
CA GLY A 71 5.17 -14.18 -11.60
C GLY A 71 5.60 -14.15 -10.13
N THR A 72 5.51 -13.00 -9.45
CA THR A 72 5.83 -12.86 -8.02
C THR A 72 4.58 -12.89 -7.15
N VAL A 73 4.76 -12.96 -5.83
CA VAL A 73 3.63 -12.90 -4.87
C VAL A 73 2.88 -11.55 -4.91
N GLN A 74 3.53 -10.49 -5.40
CA GLN A 74 2.96 -9.14 -5.49
C GLN A 74 2.06 -8.94 -6.72
N GLU A 75 2.10 -9.83 -7.72
CA GLU A 75 1.32 -9.70 -8.96
C GLU A 75 -0.19 -9.56 -8.69
N LYS A 76 -0.71 -10.35 -7.75
CA LYS A 76 -2.13 -10.31 -7.38
C LYS A 76 -2.54 -8.92 -6.86
N GLY A 77 -1.73 -8.34 -5.97
CA GLY A 77 -2.01 -7.01 -5.41
C GLY A 77 -1.95 -5.91 -6.46
N GLN A 78 -1.05 -6.04 -7.44
CA GLN A 78 -0.98 -5.12 -8.59
C GLN A 78 -2.27 -5.18 -9.43
N LYS A 79 -2.72 -6.38 -9.79
CA LYS A 79 -3.97 -6.60 -10.56
C LYS A 79 -5.17 -6.01 -9.85
N GLU A 80 -5.36 -6.33 -8.57
CA GLU A 80 -6.50 -5.84 -7.78
C GLU A 80 -6.49 -4.30 -7.65
N THR A 81 -5.32 -3.71 -7.46
CA THR A 81 -5.17 -2.25 -7.41
C THR A 81 -5.58 -1.58 -8.73
N VAL A 82 -5.13 -2.13 -9.86
CA VAL A 82 -5.48 -1.64 -11.20
C VAL A 82 -6.98 -1.80 -11.46
N GLU A 83 -7.55 -2.97 -11.16
CA GLU A 83 -8.98 -3.22 -11.34
C GLU A 83 -9.83 -2.25 -10.53
N MET A 84 -9.46 -2.01 -9.27
CA MET A 84 -10.16 -1.05 -8.42
C MET A 84 -10.13 0.34 -9.03
N LEU A 85 -8.98 0.80 -9.51
CA LEU A 85 -8.83 2.10 -10.17
C LEU A 85 -9.74 2.25 -11.39
N LEU A 86 -9.78 1.23 -12.25
CA LEU A 86 -10.65 1.21 -13.44
C LEU A 86 -12.13 1.22 -13.05
N LYS A 87 -12.54 0.40 -12.08
CA LYS A 87 -13.93 0.29 -11.61
C LYS A 87 -14.43 1.55 -10.90
N THR A 88 -13.57 2.24 -10.14
CA THR A 88 -13.99 3.31 -9.22
C THR A 88 -13.70 4.72 -9.69
N LYS A 89 -12.67 4.94 -10.52
CA LYS A 89 -12.21 6.30 -10.86
C LYS A 89 -12.13 6.61 -12.35
N LEU A 90 -11.83 5.61 -13.20
CA LEU A 90 -11.43 5.87 -14.58
C LEU A 90 -12.41 5.36 -15.64
N GLY A 91 -13.24 4.36 -15.31
CA GLY A 91 -14.13 3.70 -16.26
C GLY A 91 -13.45 2.54 -17.00
N LYS A 92 -14.25 1.58 -17.48
CA LYS A 92 -13.76 0.34 -18.11
C LYS A 92 -13.08 0.57 -19.47
N ASP A 93 -13.50 1.59 -20.20
CA ASP A 93 -13.00 1.91 -21.53
C ASP A 93 -11.79 2.86 -21.52
N HIS A 94 -11.30 3.23 -20.33
CA HIS A 94 -10.13 4.09 -20.18
C HIS A 94 -8.90 3.45 -20.87
N PRO A 95 -8.02 4.20 -21.55
CA PRO A 95 -6.84 3.64 -22.24
C PRO A 95 -5.95 2.73 -21.37
N PHE A 96 -6.01 2.92 -20.06
CA PHE A 96 -5.34 2.06 -19.07
C PHE A 96 -5.79 0.59 -19.12
N SER A 97 -7.00 0.30 -19.61
CA SER A 97 -7.46 -1.08 -19.78
C SER A 97 -6.69 -1.86 -20.84
N LYS A 98 -5.93 -1.17 -21.70
CA LYS A 98 -5.11 -1.77 -22.78
C LYS A 98 -3.61 -1.77 -22.50
N MET A 99 -3.18 -1.19 -21.37
CA MET A 99 -1.77 -1.10 -21.00
C MET A 99 -1.31 -2.35 -20.25
N SER A 100 -0.01 -2.64 -20.32
CA SER A 100 0.59 -3.65 -19.46
C SER A 100 0.53 -3.25 -17.98
N GLN A 101 0.55 -4.24 -17.09
CA GLN A 101 0.53 -3.98 -15.64
C GLN A 101 1.74 -3.15 -15.19
N LYS A 102 2.91 -3.36 -15.81
CA LYS A 102 4.13 -2.59 -15.57
C LYS A 102 3.93 -1.11 -15.93
N GLU A 103 3.41 -0.81 -17.12
CA GLU A 103 3.15 0.57 -17.55
C GLU A 103 2.15 1.27 -16.64
N LEU A 104 1.10 0.56 -16.22
CA LEU A 104 0.11 1.09 -15.28
C LEU A 104 0.72 1.41 -13.92
N ALA A 105 1.52 0.51 -13.36
CA ALA A 105 2.22 0.76 -12.10
C ALA A 105 3.14 1.98 -12.19
N ILE A 106 3.82 2.16 -13.34
CA ILE A 106 4.66 3.32 -13.60
C ILE A 106 3.81 4.61 -13.61
N ILE A 107 2.74 4.65 -14.40
CA ILE A 107 1.91 5.85 -14.54
C ILE A 107 1.21 6.20 -13.23
N ILE A 108 0.66 5.22 -12.52
CA ILE A 108 -0.02 5.43 -11.24
C ILE A 108 0.97 5.96 -10.20
N THR A 109 2.15 5.34 -10.10
CA THR A 109 3.20 5.78 -9.16
C THR A 109 3.62 7.21 -9.51
N LYS A 110 3.95 7.52 -10.76
CA LYS A 110 4.29 8.89 -11.19
C LYS A 110 3.20 9.90 -10.87
N GLY A 111 1.96 9.62 -11.26
CA GLY A 111 0.84 10.55 -11.09
C GLY A 111 0.54 10.88 -9.62
N ARG A 112 0.83 9.94 -8.71
CA ARG A 112 0.56 10.10 -7.27
C ARG A 112 1.76 10.57 -6.46
N SER A 113 2.96 10.45 -6.99
CA SER A 113 4.18 10.78 -6.25
C SER A 113 4.45 12.28 -6.26
N ARG A 114 5.03 12.78 -5.16
CA ARG A 114 5.38 14.18 -4.97
C ARG A 114 6.78 14.26 -4.35
N VAL A 115 7.62 15.14 -4.87
CA VAL A 115 8.92 15.42 -4.25
C VAL A 115 8.68 16.21 -2.97
N VAL A 116 9.08 15.62 -1.85
CA VAL A 116 8.93 16.24 -0.52
C VAL A 116 10.18 17.03 -0.15
N ARG A 117 11.36 16.55 -0.55
CA ARG A 117 12.65 17.19 -0.30
C ARG A 117 13.65 16.80 -1.38
N GLY A 118 14.53 17.74 -1.75
CA GLY A 118 15.58 17.54 -2.76
C GLY A 118 15.14 17.93 -4.16
N LYS A 119 16.02 17.69 -5.14
CA LYS A 119 15.68 17.88 -6.56
C LYS A 119 14.86 16.67 -7.04
N PRO A 120 13.88 16.87 -7.94
CA PRO A 120 13.29 15.75 -8.66
C PRO A 120 14.37 15.09 -9.51
N ASP A 121 14.92 13.96 -9.05
CA ASP A 121 15.46 12.99 -10.00
C ASP A 121 14.27 12.28 -10.64
N GLY A 122 14.32 12.11 -11.96
CA GLY A 122 13.35 11.29 -12.65
C GLY A 122 13.44 9.88 -12.08
N LEU A 123 12.34 9.37 -11.52
CA LEU A 123 12.18 7.95 -11.19
C LEU A 123 12.86 7.11 -12.29
N GLN A 124 13.83 6.28 -11.95
CA GLN A 124 14.51 5.44 -12.94
C GLN A 124 13.61 4.23 -13.26
N TYR A 125 13.49 3.87 -14.54
CA TYR A 125 12.62 2.76 -15.03
C TYR A 125 13.45 1.64 -15.63
#